data_AF-A0AAF0J3V9-F1
#
_entry.id   AF-A0AAF0J3V9-F1
#
_cell.length_a   1.000
_cell.length_b   1.000
_cell.length_c   1.000
_cell.angle_alpha   90.00
_cell.angle_beta   90.00
_cell.angle_gamma   90.00
#
_symmetry.space_group_name_H-M   'P 1'
#
loop_
_entity.id
_entity.type
_entity.pdbx_description
1 polymer ?
#
loop_
_entity_poly.entity_id
_entity_poly.type
_entity_poly.pdbx_seq_one_letter_code
_entity_poly.pdbx_strand_id
1 'polypeptide(L)'
;MASMDTTMDGADGPKKILYNMPPEMVSGENEEEEELSSMPAKEAPESGTPPPAPEVDYGDSLRPIALHLQGDPISQLSTSRLMAYVGHTGVRAKGIEWINDTRCVVVFDSYAEAVDGLQRLLLHEEDFIVPEEAHIHEQQEYLLRPRLVMAFPRVLYTSVEEQAASSLPELQTKIAEKVAEMDQVTDPVPEIYRDMELEEYERSIMSPDHLRVKKLRQPLWIRFALHNYDTKEPRLG
;
A
#
# COMPACT_ATOMS: atom_id res chain seq x y z
N MET A 1 20.12 -80.53 -53.18
CA MET A 1 19.77 -79.11 -53.36
C MET A 1 20.25 -78.42 -52.09
N ALA A 2 21.46 -77.83 -52.14
CA ALA A 2 21.71 -76.38 -52.26
C ALA A 2 21.33 -75.64 -50.97
N SER A 3 22.09 -74.75 -50.34
CA SER A 3 23.45 -74.18 -50.47
C SER A 3 23.64 -73.33 -49.20
N MET A 4 24.89 -73.03 -48.82
CA MET A 4 25.39 -71.76 -48.25
C MET A 4 24.61 -71.10 -47.09
N ASP A 5 25.12 -70.99 -45.87
CA ASP A 5 26.19 -70.07 -45.44
C ASP A 5 25.92 -68.60 -45.83
N THR A 6 25.66 -67.72 -44.87
CA THR A 6 26.09 -66.29 -44.80
C THR A 6 25.49 -65.58 -43.57
N THR A 7 26.41 -64.90 -42.88
CA THR A 7 26.39 -63.94 -41.77
C THR A 7 25.48 -62.70 -41.91
N MET A 8 25.11 -62.09 -40.79
CA MET A 8 25.25 -60.65 -40.41
C MET A 8 24.20 -60.34 -39.31
N ASP A 9 24.61 -59.96 -38.10
CA ASP A 9 24.97 -58.60 -37.66
C ASP A 9 23.76 -57.66 -37.63
N GLY A 10 23.50 -57.07 -36.45
CA GLY A 10 22.36 -56.17 -36.27
C GLY A 10 21.94 -55.99 -34.83
N ALA A 11 22.59 -55.04 -34.15
CA ALA A 11 22.07 -54.43 -32.93
C ALA A 11 20.69 -53.81 -33.18
N ASP A 12 19.67 -54.18 -32.41
CA ASP A 12 18.36 -53.51 -32.40
C ASP A 12 18.06 -53.07 -30.96
N GLY A 13 18.42 -51.82 -30.64
CA GLY A 13 17.96 -51.14 -29.43
C GLY A 13 16.46 -50.84 -29.54
N PRO A 14 15.76 -50.61 -28.41
CA PRO A 14 14.33 -50.40 -28.42
C PRO A 14 13.96 -49.15 -29.23
N LYS A 15 13.12 -49.37 -30.25
CA LYS A 15 12.60 -48.38 -31.19
C LYS A 15 11.92 -47.24 -30.43
N LYS A 16 12.43 -46.01 -30.61
CA LYS A 16 11.80 -44.78 -30.12
C LYS A 16 10.39 -44.69 -30.69
N ILE A 17 9.39 -44.71 -29.82
CA ILE A 17 8.01 -44.37 -30.18
C ILE A 17 7.98 -42.86 -30.41
N LEU A 18 8.15 -42.44 -31.66
CA LEU A 18 7.82 -41.10 -32.11
C LEU A 18 6.29 -41.02 -32.15
N TYR A 19 5.70 -40.41 -31.13
CA TYR A 19 4.31 -39.98 -31.21
C TYR A 19 4.21 -38.92 -32.30
N ASN A 20 3.68 -39.30 -33.46
CA ASN A 20 3.19 -38.33 -34.44
C ASN A 20 1.96 -37.66 -33.83
N MET A 21 2.13 -36.44 -33.31
CA MET A 21 1.02 -35.57 -32.95
C MET A 21 0.26 -35.18 -34.23
N PRO A 22 -1.09 -35.27 -34.26
CA PRO A 22 -1.89 -34.83 -35.38
C PRO A 22 -1.68 -33.31 -35.63
N PRO A 23 -1.61 -32.86 -36.90
CA PRO A 23 -1.35 -31.46 -37.25
C PRO A 23 -2.42 -30.48 -36.75
N GLU A 24 -3.57 -30.96 -36.29
CA GLU A 24 -4.63 -30.14 -35.70
C GLU A 24 -4.32 -29.67 -34.26
N MET A 25 -3.22 -30.14 -33.65
CA MET A 25 -2.75 -29.69 -32.32
C MET A 25 -1.55 -28.73 -32.40
N VAL A 26 -1.14 -28.29 -33.59
CA VAL A 26 0.00 -27.36 -33.80
C VAL A 26 -0.45 -25.96 -34.24
N SER A 27 -1.77 -25.71 -34.29
CA SER A 27 -2.32 -24.38 -34.59
C SER A 27 -3.35 -24.00 -33.55
N GLY A 28 -2.84 -23.62 -32.39
CA GLY A 28 -3.55 -22.87 -31.38
C GLY A 28 -2.50 -22.04 -30.68
N GLU A 29 -2.30 -20.82 -31.16
CA GLU A 29 -1.72 -19.73 -30.38
C GLU A 29 -2.66 -19.49 -29.18
N ASN A 30 -2.64 -20.41 -28.21
CA ASN A 30 -2.96 -20.10 -26.83
C ASN A 30 -1.62 -19.93 -26.15
N GLU A 31 -0.93 -18.85 -26.52
CA GLU A 31 -0.33 -18.00 -25.51
C GLU A 31 -1.48 -17.59 -24.58
N GLU A 32 -1.88 -18.48 -23.68
CA GLU A 32 -2.27 -18.04 -22.35
C GLU A 32 -0.96 -17.50 -21.75
N GLU A 33 -0.58 -16.30 -22.22
CA GLU A 33 0.07 -15.34 -21.36
C GLU A 33 -0.80 -15.36 -20.10
N GLU A 34 -0.32 -16.02 -19.04
CA GLU A 34 -0.73 -15.65 -17.71
C GLU A 34 -0.58 -14.14 -17.70
N GLU A 35 -1.70 -13.41 -17.85
CA GLU A 35 -1.77 -11.98 -17.65
C GLU A 35 -1.16 -11.79 -16.28
N LEU A 36 0.13 -11.46 -16.26
CA LEU A 36 0.87 -11.06 -15.08
C LEU A 36 0.05 -9.90 -14.55
N SER A 37 -0.79 -10.20 -13.57
CA SER A 37 -1.74 -9.27 -12.96
C SER A 37 -0.99 -7.98 -12.72
N SER A 38 -1.21 -6.98 -13.58
CA SER A 38 -0.50 -5.71 -13.49
C SER A 38 -0.75 -5.17 -12.09
N MET A 39 0.31 -4.81 -11.36
CA MET A 39 0.14 -4.23 -10.02
C MET A 39 -0.86 -3.07 -10.12
N PRO A 40 -1.83 -2.99 -9.18
CA PRO A 40 -2.83 -1.95 -9.26
C PRO A 40 -2.16 -0.57 -9.20
N ALA A 41 -2.70 0.39 -9.95
CA ALA A 41 -2.20 1.75 -9.96
C ALA A 41 -2.24 2.35 -8.54
N LYS A 42 -1.11 2.88 -8.07
CA LYS A 42 -1.01 3.56 -6.78
C LYS A 42 -1.57 4.97 -6.90
N GLU A 43 -2.58 5.29 -6.09
CA GLU A 43 -3.10 6.65 -5.97
C GLU A 43 -2.24 7.47 -5.01
N ALA A 44 -1.87 8.70 -5.39
CA ALA A 44 -1.16 9.61 -4.50
C ALA A 44 -2.13 10.17 -3.44
N PRO A 45 -1.73 10.18 -2.14
CA PRO A 45 -2.47 10.88 -1.10
C PRO A 45 -2.30 12.40 -1.26
N GLU A 46 -3.05 13.14 -0.45
CA GLU A 46 -2.79 14.57 -0.27
C GLU A 46 -1.39 14.81 0.32
N SER A 47 -0.82 15.98 0.01
CA SER A 47 0.48 16.35 0.55
C SER A 47 0.42 16.49 2.07
N GLY A 48 1.47 16.05 2.75
CA GLY A 48 1.63 16.34 4.17
C GLY A 48 3.06 16.17 4.64
N THR A 49 3.27 16.50 5.91
CA THR A 49 4.60 16.46 6.52
C THR A 49 4.84 15.09 7.15
N PRO A 50 6.00 14.45 6.92
CA PRO A 50 6.35 13.21 7.59
C PRO A 50 6.35 13.42 9.12
N PRO A 51 5.84 12.46 9.91
CA PRO A 51 6.05 12.49 11.35
C PRO A 51 7.55 12.37 11.65
N PRO A 52 8.01 12.85 12.81
CA PRO A 52 9.38 12.58 13.23
C PRO A 52 9.61 11.07 13.38
N ALA A 53 10.82 10.61 13.06
CA ALA A 53 11.24 9.26 13.42
C ALA A 53 11.22 9.13 14.96
N PRO A 54 10.84 7.96 15.50
CA PRO A 54 10.88 7.75 16.95
C PRO A 54 12.32 7.80 17.45
N GLU A 55 12.52 8.35 18.65
CA GLU A 55 13.77 8.19 19.37
C GLU A 55 13.90 6.73 19.84
N VAL A 56 15.10 6.16 19.79
CA VAL A 56 15.35 4.79 20.25
C VAL A 56 15.86 4.87 21.69
N ASP A 57 14.97 4.57 22.64
CA ASP A 57 15.31 4.56 24.05
C ASP A 57 16.03 3.27 24.47
N TYR A 58 16.69 3.32 25.64
CA TYR A 58 17.37 2.15 26.20
C TYR A 58 16.35 1.03 26.49
N GLY A 59 16.43 -0.06 25.72
CA GLY A 59 15.55 -1.21 25.82
C GLY A 59 14.58 -1.36 24.66
N ASP A 60 14.43 -0.34 23.80
CA ASP A 60 13.73 -0.50 22.54
C ASP A 60 14.48 -1.42 21.59
N SER A 61 13.72 -2.28 20.91
CA SER A 61 14.23 -3.17 19.88
C SER A 61 13.32 -3.17 18.67
N LEU A 62 13.92 -3.20 17.49
CA LEU A 62 13.17 -3.29 16.25
C LEU A 62 12.36 -4.60 16.21
N ARG A 63 11.14 -4.52 15.66
CA ARG A 63 10.34 -5.68 15.31
C ARG A 63 10.42 -5.88 13.79
N PRO A 64 11.31 -6.76 13.30
CA PRO A 64 11.60 -6.89 11.86
C PRO A 64 10.40 -7.41 11.06
N ILE A 65 9.46 -8.11 11.69
CA ILE A 65 8.27 -8.66 11.01
C ILE A 65 7.06 -7.72 11.05
N ALA A 66 7.24 -6.45 11.44
CA ALA A 66 6.13 -5.56 11.74
C ALA A 66 6.36 -4.14 11.22
N LEU A 67 5.34 -3.61 10.53
CA LEU A 67 5.32 -2.26 10.00
C LEU A 67 4.33 -1.40 10.79
N HIS A 68 4.82 -0.30 11.34
CA HIS A 68 4.00 0.72 11.98
C HIS A 68 3.42 1.66 10.93
N LEU A 69 2.08 1.72 10.87
CA LEU A 69 1.32 2.66 10.07
C LEU A 69 0.79 3.79 10.94
N GLN A 70 0.93 5.03 10.47
CA GLN A 70 0.45 6.22 11.14
C GLN A 70 -0.20 7.20 10.17
N GLY A 71 -1.37 7.74 10.57
CA GLY A 71 -2.02 8.84 9.88
C GLY A 71 -3.52 8.89 10.16
N ASP A 72 -4.12 10.01 9.80
CA ASP A 72 -5.53 10.29 9.99
C ASP A 72 -6.52 9.31 9.33
N PRO A 73 -6.24 8.73 8.14
CA PRO A 73 -7.16 7.78 7.52
C PRO A 73 -7.47 6.58 8.43
N ILE A 74 -6.52 6.14 9.27
CA ILE A 74 -6.65 4.98 10.16
C ILE A 74 -7.89 5.08 11.06
N SER A 75 -8.23 6.29 11.52
CA SER A 75 -9.35 6.54 12.46
C SER A 75 -10.73 6.20 11.89
N GLN A 76 -10.84 5.99 10.59
CA GLN A 76 -12.09 5.70 9.90
C GLN A 76 -12.14 4.28 9.33
N LEU A 77 -11.05 3.51 9.48
CA LEU A 77 -10.88 2.18 8.91
C LEU A 77 -11.11 1.12 9.98
N SER A 78 -11.88 0.09 9.63
CA SER A 78 -11.94 -1.13 10.43
C SER A 78 -10.72 -2.01 10.15
N THR A 79 -10.47 -3.01 11.01
CA THR A 79 -9.43 -4.03 10.78
C THR A 79 -9.54 -4.66 9.38
N SER A 80 -10.76 -5.00 8.94
CA SER A 80 -10.98 -5.60 7.62
C SER A 80 -10.61 -4.67 6.47
N ARG A 81 -10.86 -3.35 6.61
CA ARG A 81 -10.48 -2.37 5.59
C ARG A 81 -8.97 -2.13 5.55
N LEU A 82 -8.29 -2.14 6.69
CA LEU A 82 -6.82 -2.09 6.73
C LEU A 82 -6.20 -3.34 6.09
N MET A 83 -6.74 -4.53 6.38
CA MET A 83 -6.30 -5.75 5.73
C MET A 83 -6.54 -5.74 4.22
N ALA A 84 -7.69 -5.23 3.77
CA ALA A 84 -7.98 -5.06 2.35
C ALA A 84 -7.03 -4.04 1.69
N TYR A 85 -6.68 -2.96 2.39
CA TYR A 85 -5.70 -1.98 1.93
C TYR A 85 -4.32 -2.60 1.71
N VAL A 86 -3.81 -3.36 2.67
CA VAL A 86 -2.53 -4.08 2.52
C VAL A 86 -2.63 -5.13 1.41
N GLY A 87 -3.71 -5.91 1.40
CA GLY A 87 -3.98 -6.96 0.44
C GLY A 87 -4.22 -6.49 -1.00
N HIS A 88 -4.60 -5.22 -1.18
CA HIS A 88 -4.84 -4.64 -2.50
C HIS A 88 -3.62 -4.75 -3.41
N THR A 89 -2.42 -4.63 -2.84
CA THR A 89 -1.15 -4.70 -3.58
C THR A 89 -0.61 -6.14 -3.76
N GLY A 90 -1.36 -7.14 -3.30
CA GLY A 90 -1.01 -8.56 -3.33
C GLY A 90 -0.27 -9.07 -2.09
N VAL A 91 0.02 -8.21 -1.10
CA VAL A 91 0.71 -8.62 0.13
C VAL A 91 -0.25 -9.22 1.13
N ARG A 92 0.19 -10.26 1.84
CA ARG A 92 -0.58 -10.89 2.90
C ARG A 92 -0.06 -10.49 4.28
N ALA A 93 -0.79 -9.63 4.97
CA ALA A 93 -0.58 -9.40 6.40
C ALA A 93 -1.12 -10.57 7.23
N LYS A 94 -0.40 -10.93 8.29
CA LYS A 94 -0.81 -11.88 9.33
C LYS A 94 -1.88 -11.28 10.24
N GLY A 95 -1.69 -10.02 10.64
CA GLY A 95 -2.50 -9.38 11.68
C GLY A 95 -2.39 -7.85 11.68
N ILE A 96 -3.36 -7.20 12.33
CA ILE A 96 -3.29 -5.79 12.71
C ILE A 96 -3.33 -5.68 14.23
N GLU A 97 -2.38 -4.96 14.80
CA GLU A 97 -2.34 -4.60 16.21
C GLU A 97 -2.64 -3.11 16.34
N TRP A 98 -3.79 -2.78 16.91
CA TRP A 98 -4.19 -1.38 17.12
C TRP A 98 -3.36 -0.74 18.23
N ILE A 99 -2.83 0.47 18.00
CA ILE A 99 -2.20 1.28 19.05
C ILE A 99 -3.22 2.31 19.56
N ASN A 100 -3.72 3.15 18.65
CA ASN A 100 -4.76 4.14 18.91
C ASN A 100 -5.51 4.47 17.60
N ASP A 101 -6.32 5.53 17.60
CA ASP A 101 -7.18 5.89 16.47
C ASP A 101 -6.40 6.30 15.21
N THR A 102 -5.12 6.67 15.31
CA THR A 102 -4.32 7.13 14.17
C THR A 102 -3.06 6.30 13.96
N ARG A 103 -2.90 5.19 14.68
CA ARG A 103 -1.72 4.32 14.63
C ARG A 103 -2.08 2.85 14.81
N CYS A 104 -1.49 2.01 13.98
CA CYS A 104 -1.55 0.56 14.12
C CYS A 104 -0.27 -0.09 13.59
N VAL A 105 -0.10 -1.37 13.93
CA VAL A 105 1.02 -2.19 13.44
C VAL A 105 0.47 -3.30 12.56
N VAL A 106 0.99 -3.42 11.35
CA VAL A 106 0.75 -4.52 10.42
C VAL A 106 1.83 -5.57 10.66
N VAL A 107 1.41 -6.79 10.97
CA VAL A 107 2.31 -7.91 11.28
C VAL A 107 2.35 -8.86 10.11
N PHE A 108 3.54 -9.37 9.78
CA PHE A 108 3.81 -10.34 8.73
C PHE A 108 4.37 -11.65 9.32
N ASP A 109 4.49 -12.70 8.51
CA ASP A 109 5.04 -13.98 8.99
C ASP A 109 6.57 -14.01 8.97
N SER A 110 7.22 -13.13 8.20
CA SER A 110 8.69 -13.02 8.12
C SER A 110 9.18 -11.62 7.81
N TYR A 111 10.49 -11.38 7.97
CA TYR A 111 11.14 -10.13 7.57
C TYR A 111 10.96 -9.89 6.07
N ALA A 112 11.18 -10.91 5.24
CA ALA A 112 11.04 -10.82 3.79
C ALA A 112 9.63 -10.37 3.36
N GLU A 113 8.59 -10.88 4.01
CA GLU A 113 7.21 -10.45 3.75
C GLU A 113 6.93 -9.02 4.22
N ALA A 114 7.52 -8.59 5.34
CA ALA A 114 7.41 -7.20 5.79
C ALA A 114 8.12 -6.24 4.82
N VAL A 115 9.25 -6.66 4.25
CA VAL A 115 9.98 -5.90 3.22
C VAL A 115 9.17 -5.79 1.92
N ASP A 116 8.58 -6.90 1.44
CA ASP A 116 7.67 -6.87 0.28
C ASP A 116 6.44 -5.98 0.58
N GLY A 117 5.84 -6.13 1.76
CA GLY A 117 4.80 -5.25 2.31
C GLY A 117 5.12 -3.77 2.21
N LEU A 118 6.30 -3.39 2.70
CA LEU A 118 6.80 -2.03 2.62
C LEU A 118 6.92 -1.59 1.17
N GLN A 119 7.67 -2.32 0.34
CA GLN A 119 7.94 -1.97 -1.06
C GLN A 119 6.64 -1.73 -1.85
N ARG A 120 5.64 -2.60 -1.66
CA ARG A 120 4.38 -2.51 -2.39
C ARG A 120 3.49 -1.36 -1.94
N LEU A 121 3.51 -1.00 -0.66
CA LEU A 121 2.71 0.09 -0.12
C LEU A 121 3.30 1.48 -0.39
N LEU A 122 4.63 1.59 -0.52
CA LEU A 122 5.29 2.88 -0.75
C LEU A 122 4.74 3.59 -1.98
N LEU A 123 4.52 4.90 -1.87
CA LEU A 123 4.12 5.71 -3.02
C LEU A 123 5.28 5.85 -4.01
N HIS A 124 6.47 6.13 -3.49
CA HIS A 124 7.69 6.35 -4.26
C HIS A 124 8.67 5.20 -4.06
N GLU A 125 9.10 4.56 -5.14
CA GLU A 125 10.03 3.42 -5.07
C GLU A 125 11.42 3.83 -4.57
N GLU A 126 11.84 5.07 -4.81
CA GLU A 126 13.10 5.65 -4.31
C GLU A 126 13.18 5.72 -2.77
N ASP A 127 12.04 5.68 -2.08
CA ASP A 127 12.01 5.61 -0.62
C ASP A 127 12.34 4.21 -0.08
N PHE A 128 12.39 3.20 -0.95
CA PHE A 128 12.69 1.82 -0.62
C PHE A 128 14.20 1.60 -0.41
N ILE A 129 14.66 2.01 0.76
CA ILE A 129 16.02 1.76 1.25
C ILE A 129 15.89 0.93 2.51
N VAL A 130 16.23 -0.36 2.43
CA VAL A 130 16.08 -1.31 3.52
C VAL A 130 17.34 -2.17 3.61
N PRO A 131 17.97 -2.29 4.79
CA PRO A 131 19.14 -3.15 4.98
C PRO A 131 18.78 -4.64 4.89
N GLU A 132 19.78 -5.48 4.65
CA GLU A 132 19.62 -6.93 4.82
C GLU A 132 19.32 -7.28 6.28
N GLU A 133 18.66 -8.42 6.51
CA GLU A 133 18.23 -8.84 7.86
C GLU A 133 19.39 -8.89 8.87
N ALA A 134 20.58 -9.30 8.40
CA ALA A 134 21.79 -9.37 9.22
C ALA A 134 22.29 -8.00 9.72
N HIS A 135 21.94 -6.90 9.05
CA HIS A 135 22.45 -5.54 9.32
C HIS A 135 21.40 -4.63 9.99
N ILE A 136 20.23 -5.18 10.35
CA ILE A 136 19.10 -4.42 10.91
C ILE A 136 19.50 -3.57 12.13
N HIS A 137 20.31 -4.11 13.03
CA HIS A 137 20.70 -3.42 14.26
C HIS A 137 21.68 -2.26 14.01
N GLU A 138 22.54 -2.38 13.01
CA GLU A 138 23.55 -1.38 12.65
C GLU A 138 22.96 -0.24 11.82
N GLN A 139 21.86 -0.52 11.11
CA GLN A 139 21.23 0.38 10.13
C GLN A 139 19.77 0.68 10.49
N GLN A 140 19.46 0.69 11.79
CA GLN A 140 18.09 0.87 12.28
C GLN A 140 17.50 2.24 11.90
N GLU A 141 18.32 3.29 11.72
CA GLU A 141 17.80 4.60 11.32
C GLU A 141 17.07 4.55 9.97
N TYR A 142 17.52 3.69 9.04
CA TYR A 142 16.85 3.50 7.77
C TYR A 142 15.48 2.86 7.99
N LEU A 143 15.39 1.86 8.87
CA LEU A 143 14.15 1.12 9.13
C LEU A 143 13.10 1.98 9.86
N LEU A 144 13.55 2.92 10.70
CA LEU A 144 12.70 3.82 11.48
C LEU A 144 12.28 5.09 10.72
N ARG A 145 12.91 5.40 9.58
CA ARG A 145 12.53 6.53 8.74
C ARG A 145 11.08 6.41 8.26
N PRO A 146 10.20 7.37 8.59
CA PRO A 146 8.84 7.40 8.04
C PRO A 146 8.86 7.63 6.54
N ARG A 147 8.05 6.87 5.81
CA ARG A 147 7.93 6.93 4.35
C ARG A 147 6.47 7.04 3.94
N LEU A 148 6.21 7.79 2.87
CA LEU A 148 4.85 8.01 2.39
C LEU A 148 4.33 6.75 1.69
N VAL A 149 3.13 6.31 2.03
CA VAL A 149 2.44 5.23 1.31
C VAL A 149 1.36 5.78 0.41
N MET A 150 0.91 4.96 -0.53
CA MET A 150 -0.23 5.26 -1.38
C MET A 150 -1.49 5.64 -0.58
N ALA A 151 -2.40 6.38 -1.21
CA ALA A 151 -3.70 6.68 -0.63
C ALA A 151 -4.53 5.39 -0.44
N PHE A 152 -5.57 5.46 0.40
CA PHE A 152 -6.57 4.40 0.44
C PHE A 152 -7.25 4.29 -0.95
N PRO A 153 -7.16 3.13 -1.65
CA PRO A 153 -7.61 3.00 -3.02
C PRO A 153 -9.11 3.25 -3.18
N ARG A 154 -9.50 3.96 -4.23
CA ARG A 154 -10.93 4.19 -4.55
C ARG A 154 -11.71 2.90 -4.80
N VAL A 155 -11.06 1.87 -5.32
CA VAL A 155 -11.70 0.56 -5.51
C VAL A 155 -12.15 -0.08 -4.19
N LEU A 156 -11.59 0.35 -3.05
CA LEU A 156 -11.99 -0.09 -1.72
C LEU A 156 -13.03 0.82 -1.05
N TYR A 157 -13.50 1.87 -1.74
CA TYR A 157 -14.51 2.78 -1.22
C TYR A 157 -15.86 2.08 -1.16
N THR A 158 -16.67 2.46 -0.17
CA THR A 158 -18.11 2.16 -0.20
C THR A 158 -18.80 2.98 -1.29
N SER A 159 -20.02 2.60 -1.68
CA SER A 159 -20.82 3.36 -2.63
C SER A 159 -21.02 4.83 -2.22
N VAL A 160 -21.18 5.09 -0.92
CA VAL A 160 -21.33 6.44 -0.38
C VAL A 160 -20.02 7.23 -0.47
N GLU A 161 -18.89 6.60 -0.10
CA GLU A 161 -17.56 7.20 -0.22
C GLU A 161 -17.22 7.51 -1.69
N GLU A 162 -17.57 6.62 -2.62
CA GLU A 162 -17.31 6.82 -4.06
C GLU A 162 -18.16 7.94 -4.67
N GLN A 163 -19.42 8.05 -4.26
CA GLN A 163 -20.27 9.17 -4.67
C GLN A 163 -19.71 10.50 -4.14
N ALA A 164 -19.33 10.56 -2.87
CA ALA A 164 -18.74 11.76 -2.27
C ALA A 164 -17.38 12.12 -2.92
N ALA A 165 -16.55 11.12 -3.23
CA ALA A 165 -15.29 11.31 -3.94
C ALA A 165 -15.48 11.91 -5.34
N SER A 166 -16.54 11.53 -6.03
CA SER A 166 -16.84 12.00 -7.38
C SER A 166 -17.32 13.45 -7.41
N SER A 167 -18.02 13.92 -6.36
CA SER A 167 -18.49 15.32 -6.23
C SER A 167 -17.48 16.26 -5.57
N LEU A 168 -16.43 15.74 -4.92
CA LEU A 168 -15.41 16.55 -4.24
C LEU A 168 -14.73 17.62 -5.14
N PRO A 169 -14.33 17.33 -6.40
CA PRO A 169 -13.66 18.32 -7.24
C PRO A 169 -14.50 19.58 -7.51
N GLU A 170 -15.82 19.43 -7.67
CA GLU A 170 -16.73 20.57 -7.86
C GLU A 170 -16.81 21.43 -6.59
N LEU A 171 -16.83 20.81 -5.41
CA LEU A 171 -16.84 21.52 -4.13
C LEU A 171 -15.50 22.22 -3.86
N GLN A 172 -14.38 21.57 -4.18
CA GLN A 172 -13.05 22.17 -4.08
C GLN A 172 -12.91 23.41 -4.98
N THR A 173 -13.51 23.38 -6.17
CA THR A 173 -13.53 24.54 -7.08
C THR A 173 -14.27 25.71 -6.43
N LYS A 174 -15.45 25.48 -5.82
CA LYS A 174 -16.20 26.52 -5.11
C LYS A 174 -15.44 27.11 -3.92
N ILE A 175 -14.70 26.27 -3.18
CA ILE A 175 -13.85 26.73 -2.07
C ILE A 175 -12.75 27.63 -2.63
N ALA A 176 -12.06 27.21 -3.69
CA ALA A 176 -11.01 28.01 -4.32
C ALA A 176 -11.53 29.36 -4.86
N GLU A 177 -12.73 29.37 -5.45
CA GLU A 177 -13.41 30.61 -5.88
C GLU A 177 -13.68 31.55 -4.69
N LYS A 178 -14.16 31.00 -3.56
CA LYS A 178 -14.41 31.78 -2.35
C LYS A 178 -13.12 32.33 -1.74
N VAL A 179 -12.04 31.54 -1.71
CA VAL A 179 -10.70 31.99 -1.30
C VAL A 179 -10.24 33.15 -2.19
N ALA A 180 -10.39 33.03 -3.51
CA ALA A 180 -10.01 34.08 -4.46
C ALA A 180 -10.87 35.36 -4.32
N GLU A 181 -12.15 35.23 -3.97
CA GLU A 181 -13.02 36.37 -3.65
C GLU A 181 -12.54 37.09 -2.37
N MET A 182 -12.19 36.32 -1.34
CA MET A 182 -11.70 36.87 -0.06
C MET A 182 -10.34 37.55 -0.19
N ASP A 183 -9.46 37.04 -1.07
CA ASP A 183 -8.16 37.66 -1.37
C ASP A 183 -8.29 38.97 -2.17
N GLN A 184 -9.42 39.20 -2.86
CA GLN A 184 -9.69 40.44 -3.59
C GLN A 184 -10.23 41.57 -2.69
N VAL A 185 -10.57 41.28 -1.43
CA VAL A 185 -11.07 42.28 -0.49
C VAL A 185 -9.93 43.26 -0.15
N THR A 186 -10.18 44.55 -0.40
CA THR A 186 -9.16 45.62 -0.32
C THR A 186 -8.79 46.02 1.10
N ASP A 187 -9.65 45.73 2.07
CA ASP A 187 -9.40 46.00 3.48
C ASP A 187 -8.73 44.78 4.15
N PRO A 188 -7.64 44.98 4.91
CA PRO A 188 -6.93 43.88 5.54
C PRO A 188 -7.77 43.29 6.68
N VAL A 189 -8.55 42.26 6.35
CA VAL A 189 -9.23 41.41 7.33
C VAL A 189 -8.15 40.56 8.03
N PRO A 190 -8.07 40.58 9.37
CA PRO A 190 -7.13 39.74 10.09
C PRO A 190 -7.29 38.26 9.70
N GLU A 191 -6.16 37.54 9.60
CA GLU A 191 -6.10 36.16 9.10
C GLU A 191 -7.09 35.23 9.81
N ILE A 192 -7.21 35.36 11.13
CA ILE A 192 -8.12 34.55 11.96
C ILE A 192 -9.58 34.62 11.47
N TYR A 193 -10.05 35.79 11.01
CA TYR A 193 -11.42 35.92 10.51
C TYR A 193 -11.59 35.32 9.11
N ARG A 194 -10.55 35.40 8.28
CA ARG A 194 -10.56 34.75 6.97
C ARG A 194 -10.61 33.23 7.12
N ASP A 195 -9.79 32.68 8.01
CA ASP A 195 -9.78 31.25 8.29
C ASP A 195 -11.14 30.76 8.81
N MET A 196 -11.75 31.53 9.74
CA MET A 196 -13.07 31.19 10.30
C MET A 196 -14.18 31.22 9.23
N GLU A 197 -14.22 32.23 8.35
CA GLU A 197 -15.22 32.31 7.28
C GLU A 197 -15.05 31.17 6.26
N LEU A 198 -13.80 30.81 5.93
CA LEU A 198 -13.51 29.68 5.05
C LEU A 198 -13.94 28.35 5.69
N GLU A 199 -13.62 28.12 6.96
CA GLU A 199 -14.05 26.92 7.68
C GLU A 199 -15.58 26.79 7.76
N GLU A 200 -16.28 27.89 8.01
CA GLU A 200 -17.75 27.92 8.01
C GLU A 200 -18.31 27.64 6.63
N TYR A 201 -17.71 28.22 5.58
CA TYR A 201 -18.12 27.97 4.20
C TYR A 201 -17.89 26.51 3.79
N GLU A 202 -16.71 25.94 4.07
CA GLU A 202 -16.40 24.53 3.82
C GLU A 202 -17.43 23.62 4.51
N ARG A 203 -17.72 23.87 5.80
CA ARG A 203 -18.72 23.10 6.56
C ARG A 203 -20.14 23.25 6.01
N SER A 204 -20.46 24.39 5.39
CA SER A 204 -21.78 24.64 4.81
C SER A 204 -22.03 23.85 3.53
N ILE A 205 -20.98 23.61 2.72
CA ILE A 205 -21.09 22.93 1.44
C ILE A 205 -20.71 21.45 1.50
N MET A 206 -19.86 21.05 2.44
CA MET A 206 -19.40 19.67 2.58
C MET A 206 -20.30 18.87 3.51
N SER A 207 -20.84 17.76 3.01
CA SER A 207 -21.48 16.76 3.88
C SER A 207 -20.45 16.01 4.73
N PRO A 208 -20.88 15.31 5.80
CA PRO A 208 -19.99 14.46 6.60
C PRO A 208 -19.23 13.41 5.77
N ASP A 209 -19.84 12.89 4.69
CA ASP A 209 -19.20 11.91 3.82
C ASP A 209 -18.07 12.52 2.98
N HIS A 210 -18.20 13.79 2.56
CA HIS A 210 -17.10 14.50 1.89
C HIS A 210 -15.91 14.68 2.82
N LEU A 211 -16.16 15.04 4.09
CA LEU A 211 -15.11 15.13 5.11
C LEU A 211 -14.46 13.77 5.38
N ARG A 212 -15.25 12.68 5.37
CA ARG A 212 -14.76 11.31 5.50
C ARG A 212 -13.82 10.95 4.35
N VAL A 213 -14.20 11.23 3.10
CA VAL A 213 -13.34 10.97 1.93
C VAL A 213 -12.08 11.84 1.94
N LYS A 214 -12.19 13.14 2.27
CA LYS A 214 -11.02 14.03 2.44
C LYS A 214 -10.05 13.46 3.49
N LYS A 215 -10.59 12.92 4.59
CA LYS A 215 -9.78 12.24 5.61
C LYS A 215 -9.14 10.95 5.11
N LEU A 216 -9.84 10.12 4.33
CA LEU A 216 -9.28 8.89 3.75
C LEU A 216 -8.14 9.14 2.75
N ARG A 217 -8.13 10.32 2.10
CA ARG A 217 -7.08 10.74 1.16
C ARG A 217 -5.89 11.42 1.83
N GLN A 218 -5.92 11.66 3.14
CA GLN A 218 -4.79 12.19 3.89
C GLN A 218 -3.59 11.22 3.85
N PRO A 219 -2.36 11.72 4.04
CA PRO A 219 -1.16 10.90 4.00
C PRO A 219 -1.14 9.84 5.10
N LEU A 220 -0.68 8.65 4.73
CA LEU A 220 -0.27 7.60 5.65
C LEU A 220 1.24 7.45 5.58
N TRP A 221 1.84 7.22 6.74
CA TRP A 221 3.27 7.05 6.90
C TRP A 221 3.57 5.67 7.43
N ILE A 222 4.57 5.02 6.85
CA ILE A 222 5.00 3.68 7.24
C ILE A 222 6.46 3.67 7.66
N ARG A 223 6.78 2.85 8.65
CA ARG A 223 8.15 2.48 9.06
C ARG A 223 8.13 1.11 9.72
N PHE A 224 9.29 0.54 10.04
CA PHE A 224 9.32 -0.64 10.90
C PHE A 224 8.95 -0.26 12.34
N ALA A 225 8.30 -1.20 13.04
CA ALA A 225 7.83 -1.02 14.39
C ALA A 225 8.94 -1.26 15.43
N LEU A 226 8.83 -0.60 16.58
CA LEU A 226 9.64 -0.79 17.78
C LEU A 226 8.83 -1.55 18.84
N HIS A 227 9.45 -2.49 19.55
CA HIS A 227 8.76 -3.37 20.50
C HIS A 227 8.11 -2.64 21.68
N ASN A 228 8.71 -1.60 22.26
CA ASN A 228 8.13 -0.93 23.44
C ASN A 228 7.52 0.43 23.08
N TYR A 229 8.09 1.14 22.11
CA TYR A 229 7.54 2.41 21.65
C TYR A 229 6.19 2.27 20.92
N ASP A 230 6.04 1.28 20.03
CA ASP A 230 4.83 1.12 19.20
C ASP A 230 3.79 0.20 19.86
N THR A 231 3.47 0.49 21.11
CA THR A 231 2.52 -0.29 21.90
C THR A 231 1.35 0.57 22.38
N LYS A 232 0.27 -0.09 22.82
CA LYS A 232 -0.78 0.61 23.57
C LYS A 232 -0.17 1.08 24.89
N GLU A 233 -0.26 2.37 25.17
CA GLU A 233 0.07 2.86 26.51
C GLU A 233 -0.72 2.08 27.58
N PRO A 234 -0.11 1.73 28.72
CA PRO A 234 -0.83 1.10 29.81
C PRO A 234 -1.92 2.08 30.28
N ARG A 235 -3.17 1.62 30.31
CA ARG A 235 -4.25 2.38 30.93
C ARG A 235 -3.87 2.58 32.40
N LEU A 236 -3.50 3.80 32.77
CA LEU A 236 -3.40 4.20 34.17
C LEU A 236 -4.79 3.98 34.78
N GLY A 237 -4.92 2.88 35.53
CA GLY A 237 -6.14 2.49 36.24
C GLY A 237 -6.26 3.16 37.58
#